data_AF-A0A2H8TI51-F1
#
_entry.id   AF-A0A2H8TI51-F1
#
_cell.length_a   1.000
_cell.length_b   1.000
_cell.length_c   1.000
_cell.angle_alpha   90.00
_cell.angle_beta   90.00
_cell.angle_gamma   90.00
#
_symmetry.space_group_name_H-M   'P 1'
#
loop_
_entity.id
_entity.type
_entity.pdbx_description
1 polymer ?
#
loop_
_entity_poly.entity_id
_entity_poly.type
_entity_poly.pdbx_seq_one_letter_code
_entity_poly.pdbx_strand_id
1 'polypeptide(L)'
;MLHPEGTVTCGAWSPDDQQVYFGTSRGQMKVLDIHGAPVSQVNLSDDSGISSMSWSCEKFCMNENKIKSDHLFKHVLALCCKNGTIQLMRRFDDPAPVLIRTGLCPIYMEWSNAKELLCVAGSRPGRLSTNVVQIYSATGQLVYSINMPQSSAVVTAVTWAHNDRRIFIATGPEIHVACVSASVVPLYVLCALRMCDESLFPSDEILPISIQEILNAISSSTIYCEVPKLSELRQFVSSSPKNRLYCTVVQHVNGPETTPPVCYVLYMEYLGGLVPLLKGKRISMLKPEFVIFDPQVDDTTYANAQITYSNFGWDDSEPESCSSPKLHRKNRHRSRPACCNRKLQLNCYTDVLPEDYRLAEVTANVWGTEFHIRGLCDDLTQKLGRVSYRTSILHLQPRQMTLSIVGDGQSIEDDSPTPKQLQRRRSCSVGSSNPKIAVSRVVEDSKVSETFAHSLPSSPVAAKKKSGLSSPIRKRLMNSPLFFRKVLRTQIEPDFQNLETFQKSQIKNKIEMCTKRQQFVMQNKAPIWNDLTQVYQLDFGGRVTQESAKNFQVEYDGIQVMQFGRIDRNNFALDFQHPFSAVQAFAVALASVTQRLK
;
A
#
# COMPACT_ATOMS: atom_id res chain seq x y z
N MET A 1 37.60 -30.37 11.61
CA MET A 1 36.89 -31.65 11.40
C MET A 1 35.73 -31.69 12.37
N LEU A 2 34.50 -31.47 11.87
CA LEU A 2 33.27 -31.62 12.66
C LEU A 2 32.97 -33.13 12.75
N HIS A 3 33.13 -33.73 13.93
CA HIS A 3 32.64 -35.10 14.24
C HIS A 3 31.09 -35.06 14.45
N PRO A 4 30.37 -36.20 14.53
CA PRO A 4 29.09 -36.47 13.88
C PRO A 4 27.88 -35.86 14.60
N GLU A 5 27.85 -34.55 14.68
CA GLU A 5 26.84 -33.75 15.36
C GLU A 5 25.86 -33.23 14.31
N GLY A 6 24.56 -33.41 14.55
CA GLY A 6 23.52 -33.23 13.52
C GLY A 6 23.61 -31.92 12.73
N THR A 7 23.09 -31.93 11.51
CA THR A 7 23.06 -30.76 10.61
C THR A 7 22.45 -29.53 11.30
N VAL A 8 23.07 -28.36 11.08
CA VAL A 8 22.53 -27.07 11.53
C VAL A 8 21.23 -26.80 10.78
N THR A 9 20.15 -26.53 11.51
CA THR A 9 18.80 -26.33 10.94
C THR A 9 18.35 -24.87 10.99
N CYS A 10 18.82 -24.11 11.98
CA CYS A 10 18.46 -22.71 12.17
C CYS A 10 19.54 -21.98 12.99
N GLY A 11 19.48 -20.65 12.98
CA GLY A 11 20.30 -19.84 13.87
C GLY A 11 19.70 -18.45 14.11
N ALA A 12 20.09 -17.82 15.22
CA ALA A 12 19.69 -16.48 15.59
C ALA A 12 20.81 -15.74 16.32
N TRP A 13 20.94 -14.45 16.04
CA TRP A 13 21.79 -13.55 16.80
C TRP A 13 21.11 -13.18 18.12
N SER A 14 21.90 -13.07 19.18
CA SER A 14 21.44 -12.49 20.44
C SER A 14 21.09 -11.01 20.25
N PRO A 15 20.16 -10.44 21.04
CA PRO A 15 19.73 -9.05 20.91
C PRO A 15 20.82 -7.99 21.12
N ASP A 16 21.96 -8.36 21.72
CA ASP A 16 23.13 -7.51 21.96
C ASP A 16 24.22 -7.66 20.88
N ASP A 17 23.95 -8.46 19.83
CA ASP A 17 24.86 -8.77 18.74
C ASP A 17 26.22 -9.37 19.19
N GLN A 18 26.30 -9.93 20.41
CA GLN A 18 27.53 -10.51 20.95
C GLN A 18 27.66 -12.03 20.75
N GLN A 19 26.54 -12.71 20.51
CA GLN A 19 26.48 -14.16 20.43
C GLN A 19 25.59 -14.61 19.27
N VAL A 20 25.92 -15.77 18.72
CA VAL A 20 25.09 -16.45 17.72
C VAL A 20 24.74 -17.84 18.21
N TYR A 21 23.46 -18.18 18.09
CA TYR A 21 22.87 -19.44 18.53
C TYR A 21 22.59 -20.27 17.29
N PHE A 22 22.94 -21.56 17.33
CA PHE A 22 22.70 -22.52 16.27
C PHE A 22 21.93 -23.72 16.80
N GLY A 23 20.85 -24.07 16.12
CA GLY A 23 20.05 -25.24 16.41
C GLY A 23 20.43 -26.38 15.48
N THR A 24 20.44 -27.60 15.99
CA THR A 24 20.78 -28.80 15.21
C THR A 24 19.60 -29.74 15.05
N SER A 25 19.67 -30.61 14.05
CA SER A 25 18.67 -31.66 13.78
C SER A 25 18.58 -32.74 14.87
N ARG A 26 19.49 -32.76 15.85
CA ARG A 26 19.48 -33.67 17.01
C ARG A 26 19.08 -32.99 18.34
N GLY A 27 18.46 -31.81 18.29
CA GLY A 27 17.98 -31.15 19.51
C GLY A 27 19.08 -30.46 20.32
N GLN A 28 20.26 -30.23 19.73
CA GLN A 28 21.36 -29.52 20.39
C GLN A 28 21.37 -28.06 19.96
N MET A 29 21.50 -27.15 20.93
CA MET A 29 21.74 -25.74 20.73
C MET A 29 23.21 -25.42 21.03
N LYS A 30 23.91 -24.81 20.07
CA LYS A 30 25.28 -24.33 20.22
C LYS A 30 25.31 -22.82 20.26
N VAL A 31 26.11 -22.26 21.16
CA VAL A 31 26.31 -20.82 21.31
C VAL A 31 27.75 -20.49 20.98
N LEU A 32 27.95 -19.55 20.07
CA LEU A 32 29.26 -19.06 19.64
C LEU A 32 29.32 -17.55 19.89
N ASP A 33 30.50 -17.02 20.19
CA ASP A 33 30.72 -15.57 20.27
C ASP A 33 30.90 -14.94 18.87
N ILE A 34 31.04 -13.61 18.80
CA ILE A 34 31.30 -12.86 17.56
C ILE A 34 32.59 -13.28 16.83
N HIS A 35 33.53 -13.92 17.53
CA HIS A 35 34.79 -14.40 16.97
C HIS A 35 34.71 -15.85 16.50
N GLY A 36 33.58 -16.52 16.71
CA GLY A 36 33.35 -17.92 16.36
C GLY A 36 33.89 -18.92 17.37
N ALA A 37 34.23 -18.50 18.60
CA ALA A 37 34.63 -19.38 19.67
C ALA A 37 33.40 -20.00 20.37
N PRO A 38 33.40 -21.32 20.66
CA PRO A 38 32.29 -21.97 21.34
C PRO A 38 32.18 -21.48 22.77
N VAL A 39 31.00 -20.95 23.12
CA VAL A 39 30.66 -20.47 24.46
C VAL A 39 29.97 -21.57 25.25
N SER A 40 28.97 -22.23 24.67
CA SER A 40 28.19 -23.27 25.34
C SER A 40 27.52 -24.23 24.36
N GLN A 41 27.16 -25.42 24.85
CA GLN A 41 26.35 -26.41 24.16
C GLN A 41 25.29 -26.96 25.11
N VAL A 42 24.03 -26.85 24.70
CA VAL A 42 22.86 -27.22 25.49
C VAL A 42 22.07 -28.27 24.72
N ASN A 43 21.78 -29.40 25.35
CA ASN A 43 20.90 -30.42 24.79
C ASN A 43 19.48 -30.18 25.30
N LEU A 44 18.51 -30.13 24.38
CA LEU A 44 17.10 -30.01 24.73
C LEU A 44 16.59 -31.34 25.33
N SER A 45 15.57 -31.25 26.19
CA SER A 45 15.08 -32.40 26.97
C SER A 45 14.54 -33.56 26.13
N ASP A 46 14.07 -33.28 24.91
CA ASP A 46 13.28 -34.22 24.12
C ASP A 46 14.07 -34.83 22.93
N ASP A 47 15.37 -34.50 22.76
CA ASP A 47 16.23 -34.86 21.60
C ASP A 47 15.64 -34.58 20.20
N SER A 48 14.46 -33.96 20.15
CA SER A 48 13.78 -33.55 18.95
C SER A 48 14.61 -32.46 18.27
N GLY A 49 14.89 -32.64 16.98
CA GLY A 49 15.59 -31.64 16.19
C GLY A 49 14.99 -30.25 16.32
N ILE A 50 15.85 -29.24 16.40
CA ILE A 50 15.42 -27.84 16.44
C ILE A 50 15.03 -27.45 15.01
N SER A 51 13.92 -26.76 14.84
CA SER A 51 13.41 -26.32 13.53
C SER A 51 13.59 -24.81 13.31
N SER A 52 13.38 -24.01 14.35
CA SER A 52 13.55 -22.55 14.29
C SER A 52 13.80 -21.98 15.68
N MET A 53 14.35 -20.77 15.71
CA MET A 53 14.57 -20.00 16.92
C MET A 53 14.36 -18.52 16.67
N SER A 54 13.82 -17.80 17.65
CA SER A 54 13.52 -16.37 17.51
C SER A 54 13.57 -15.66 18.85
N TRP A 55 14.30 -14.54 18.92
CA TRP A 55 14.32 -13.67 20.09
C TRP A 55 13.17 -12.65 20.03
N SER A 56 12.62 -12.30 21.19
CA SER A 56 11.63 -11.23 21.33
C SER A 56 12.30 -9.86 21.16
N CYS A 57 12.56 -9.48 19.91
CA CYS A 57 13.23 -8.24 19.53
C CYS A 57 12.25 -7.26 18.87
N GLU A 58 12.54 -5.98 19.02
CA GLU A 58 11.85 -4.96 18.22
C GLU A 58 12.43 -5.03 16.81
N LYS A 59 11.57 -5.21 15.82
CA LYS A 59 11.98 -5.32 14.42
C LYS A 59 12.12 -3.94 13.76
N PHE A 60 11.29 -3.00 14.21
CA PHE A 60 11.25 -1.64 13.72
C PHE A 60 11.06 -0.67 14.89
N CYS A 61 11.97 0.30 15.03
CA CYS A 61 11.82 1.39 15.99
C CYS A 61 10.63 2.26 15.59
N MET A 62 9.51 2.12 16.29
CA MET A 62 8.25 2.76 15.91
C MET A 62 8.02 4.15 16.54
N ASN A 63 8.89 4.63 17.43
CA ASN A 63 8.80 5.96 18.04
C ASN A 63 10.18 6.49 18.48
N GLU A 64 10.55 7.71 18.06
CA GLU A 64 11.75 8.41 18.55
C GLU A 64 11.66 8.86 20.03
N ASN A 65 10.47 8.78 20.64
CA ASN A 65 10.19 9.43 21.94
C ASN A 65 9.91 8.50 23.13
N LYS A 66 10.18 7.19 23.05
CA LYS A 66 10.14 6.35 24.25
C LYS A 66 11.50 6.33 24.94
N ILE A 67 11.56 6.94 26.14
CA ILE A 67 12.67 6.85 27.08
C ILE A 67 13.05 5.37 27.20
N LYS A 68 14.31 5.05 26.86
CA LYS A 68 14.87 3.70 26.99
C LYS A 68 14.86 3.33 28.47
N SER A 69 13.82 2.63 28.92
CA SER A 69 13.85 2.01 30.25
C SER A 69 14.84 0.85 30.22
N ASP A 70 15.94 1.01 30.95
CA ASP A 70 16.94 -0.03 31.20
C ASP A 70 16.30 -1.19 31.98
N HIS A 71 16.02 -2.28 31.28
CA HIS A 71 15.75 -3.57 31.91
C HIS A 71 16.69 -4.58 31.26
N LEU A 72 17.75 -4.97 31.99
CA LEU A 72 18.81 -5.88 31.55
C LEU A 72 18.33 -7.30 31.17
N PHE A 73 17.03 -7.60 31.28
CA PHE A 73 16.42 -8.89 30.93
C PHE A 73 15.12 -8.71 30.12
N LYS A 74 15.20 -7.95 29.02
CA LYS A 74 14.04 -7.56 28.19
C LYS A 74 13.66 -8.56 27.08
N HIS A 75 14.45 -9.62 26.90
CA HIS A 75 14.35 -10.50 25.73
C HIS A 75 14.18 -11.97 26.13
N VAL A 76 13.31 -12.66 25.40
CA VAL A 76 13.00 -14.09 25.56
C VAL A 76 13.28 -14.77 24.22
N LEU A 77 14.06 -15.84 24.27
CA LEU A 77 14.30 -16.74 23.15
C LEU A 77 13.17 -17.77 23.09
N ALA A 78 12.50 -17.87 21.96
CA ALA A 78 11.64 -19.00 21.63
C ALA A 78 12.42 -20.00 20.77
N LEU A 79 12.51 -21.24 21.23
CA LEU A 79 13.12 -22.38 20.52
C LEU A 79 12.04 -23.37 20.11
N CYS A 80 11.88 -23.61 18.82
CA CYS A 80 10.88 -24.51 18.28
C CYS A 80 11.51 -25.86 17.90
N CYS A 81 10.97 -26.93 18.46
CA CYS A 81 11.34 -28.29 18.12
C CYS A 81 10.47 -28.83 16.97
N LYS A 82 11.02 -29.76 16.18
CA LYS A 82 10.32 -30.45 15.08
C LYS A 82 9.04 -31.16 15.51
N ASN A 83 8.92 -31.55 16.78
CA ASN A 83 7.72 -32.15 17.35
C ASN A 83 6.60 -31.13 17.69
N GLY A 84 6.81 -29.83 17.44
CA GLY A 84 5.82 -28.78 17.73
C GLY A 84 5.87 -28.22 19.15
N THR A 85 6.85 -28.61 19.96
CA THR A 85 7.08 -28.01 21.28
C THR A 85 7.90 -26.72 21.15
N ILE A 86 7.61 -25.74 22.00
CA ILE A 86 8.35 -24.49 22.08
C ILE A 86 8.96 -24.38 23.48
N GLN A 87 10.24 -24.10 23.55
CA GLN A 87 10.94 -23.80 24.80
C GLN A 87 11.25 -22.31 24.85
N LEU A 88 10.71 -21.60 25.84
CA LEU A 88 11.03 -20.20 26.11
C LEU A 88 12.18 -20.14 27.11
N MET A 89 13.22 -19.39 26.77
CA MET A 89 14.44 -19.24 27.55
C MET A 89 14.85 -17.77 27.63
N ARG A 90 15.42 -17.34 28.75
CA ARG A 90 15.95 -15.98 28.91
C ARG A 90 17.43 -15.89 28.51
N ARG A 91 18.16 -16.98 28.62
CA ARG A 91 19.59 -17.16 28.29
C ARG A 91 19.85 -18.59 27.87
N PHE A 92 21.05 -18.89 27.36
CA PHE A 92 21.42 -20.25 26.99
C PHE A 92 21.44 -21.21 28.20
N ASP A 93 21.79 -20.72 29.39
CA ASP A 93 21.92 -21.45 30.64
C ASP A 93 20.69 -21.27 31.56
N ASP A 94 19.53 -20.95 30.99
CA ASP A 94 18.30 -20.72 31.77
C ASP A 94 17.97 -21.96 32.64
N PRO A 95 17.97 -21.84 33.99
CA PRO A 95 17.72 -22.96 34.88
C PRO A 95 16.25 -23.39 34.92
N ALA A 96 15.32 -22.55 34.41
CA ALA A 96 13.88 -22.79 34.47
C ALA A 96 13.19 -22.39 33.15
N PRO A 97 13.52 -23.06 32.03
CA PRO A 97 12.90 -22.77 30.75
C PRO A 97 11.41 -23.15 30.77
N VAL A 98 10.57 -22.36 30.10
CA VAL A 98 9.13 -22.64 30.01
C VAL A 98 8.85 -23.49 28.78
N LEU A 99 8.31 -24.69 28.98
CA LEU A 99 7.95 -25.60 27.89
C LEU A 99 6.46 -25.43 27.51
N ILE A 100 6.22 -25.15 26.24
CA ILE A 100 4.88 -25.01 25.63
C ILE A 100 4.64 -26.19 24.69
N ARG A 101 3.58 -26.95 24.94
CA ARG A 101 3.11 -28.03 24.07
C ARG A 101 1.94 -27.53 23.21
N THR A 102 2.24 -27.09 21.98
CA THR A 102 1.25 -26.44 21.11
C THR A 102 0.18 -27.41 20.58
N GLY A 103 0.54 -28.68 20.41
CA GLY A 103 -0.29 -29.68 19.73
C GLY A 103 -0.37 -29.48 18.20
N LEU A 104 0.50 -28.64 17.63
CA LEU A 104 0.56 -28.31 16.21
C LEU A 104 1.89 -28.80 15.63
N CYS A 105 1.89 -29.28 14.38
CA CYS A 105 3.11 -29.64 13.65
C CYS A 105 2.84 -29.71 12.13
N PRO A 106 3.66 -29.07 11.27
CA PRO A 106 4.74 -28.14 11.61
C PRO A 106 4.19 -26.84 12.22
N ILE A 107 5.07 -26.07 12.88
CA ILE A 107 4.75 -24.74 13.42
C ILE A 107 5.71 -23.68 12.90
N TYR A 108 5.18 -22.48 12.74
CA TYR A 108 5.88 -21.26 12.40
C TYR A 108 5.55 -20.24 13.47
N MET A 109 6.57 -19.52 13.94
CA MET A 109 6.41 -18.62 15.08
C MET A 109 7.09 -17.28 14.85
N GLU A 110 6.46 -16.23 15.36
CA GLU A 110 6.99 -14.88 15.27
C GLU A 110 6.58 -14.03 16.48
N TRP A 111 7.56 -13.34 17.07
CA TRP A 111 7.32 -12.34 18.12
C TRP A 111 6.73 -11.05 17.54
N SER A 112 5.77 -10.49 18.28
CA SER A 112 5.26 -9.13 18.10
C SER A 112 6.38 -8.10 18.29
N ASN A 113 6.25 -6.93 17.65
CA ASN A 113 7.21 -5.83 17.76
C ASN A 113 7.30 -5.28 19.19
N ALA A 114 6.19 -5.31 19.93
CA ALA A 114 6.12 -4.95 21.35
C ALA A 114 6.84 -5.94 22.29
N LYS A 115 7.26 -7.12 21.80
CA LYS A 115 7.96 -8.20 22.54
C LYS A 115 7.10 -8.94 23.56
N GLU A 116 5.80 -8.69 23.61
CA GLU A 116 4.91 -9.25 24.64
C GLU A 116 4.20 -10.52 24.19
N LEU A 117 3.94 -10.65 22.89
CA LEU A 117 3.17 -11.73 22.31
C LEU A 117 4.00 -12.52 21.29
N LEU A 118 3.90 -13.85 21.35
CA LEU A 118 4.42 -14.79 20.38
C LEU A 118 3.23 -15.37 19.59
N CYS A 119 3.20 -15.10 18.28
CA CYS A 119 2.25 -15.75 17.38
C CYS A 119 2.83 -17.09 16.94
N VAL A 120 2.04 -18.14 17.01
CA VAL A 120 2.37 -19.50 16.57
C VAL A 120 1.27 -19.97 15.64
N ALA A 121 1.61 -20.24 14.38
CA ALA A 121 0.69 -20.79 13.39
C ALA A 121 1.18 -22.16 12.94
N GLY A 122 0.28 -23.13 12.85
CA GLY A 122 0.64 -24.48 12.44
C GLY A 122 -0.58 -25.35 12.17
N SER A 123 -0.34 -26.60 11.84
CA SER A 123 -1.41 -27.55 11.50
C SER A 123 -1.58 -28.58 12.62
N ARG A 124 -2.82 -28.89 13.01
CA ARG A 124 -3.10 -30.01 13.92
C ARG A 124 -2.88 -31.33 13.19
N PRO A 125 -2.17 -32.30 13.79
CA PRO A 125 -2.06 -33.64 13.24
C PRO A 125 -3.43 -34.35 13.29
N GLY A 126 -3.88 -34.90 12.17
CA GLY A 126 -5.18 -35.57 12.07
C GLY A 126 -5.52 -36.01 10.62
N ARG A 127 -6.68 -36.67 10.42
CA ARG A 127 -7.14 -37.13 9.10
C ARG A 127 -7.39 -35.98 8.10
N LEU A 128 -7.72 -34.80 8.62
CA LEU A 128 -7.80 -33.54 7.88
C LEU A 128 -6.92 -32.53 8.60
N SER A 129 -5.92 -31.97 7.91
CA SER A 129 -5.03 -30.94 8.45
C SER A 129 -5.84 -29.68 8.73
N THR A 130 -6.02 -29.35 10.02
CA THR A 130 -6.68 -28.10 10.40
C THR A 130 -5.63 -27.10 10.83
N ASN A 131 -5.57 -25.97 10.12
CA ASN A 131 -4.64 -24.89 10.45
C ASN A 131 -5.17 -24.10 11.64
N VAL A 132 -4.29 -23.80 12.58
CA VAL A 132 -4.62 -23.13 13.85
C VAL A 132 -3.58 -22.06 14.12
N VAL A 133 -4.05 -20.94 14.65
CA VAL A 133 -3.21 -19.87 15.18
C VAL A 133 -3.39 -19.83 16.69
N GLN A 134 -2.28 -19.75 17.40
CA GLN A 134 -2.20 -19.61 18.84
C GLN A 134 -1.34 -18.40 19.16
N ILE A 135 -1.79 -17.58 20.10
CA ILE A 135 -1.03 -16.43 20.60
C ILE A 135 -0.63 -16.74 22.04
N TYR A 136 0.66 -16.71 22.32
CA TYR A 136 1.21 -16.91 23.66
C TYR A 136 1.78 -15.60 24.19
N SER A 137 1.73 -15.41 25.51
CA SER A 137 2.48 -14.34 26.17
C SER A 137 3.97 -14.67 26.22
N ALA A 138 4.81 -13.67 26.48
CA ALA A 138 6.25 -13.87 26.75
C ALA A 138 6.54 -14.76 27.98
N THR A 139 5.55 -14.98 28.86
CA THR A 139 5.63 -15.92 29.99
C THR A 139 5.21 -17.35 29.63
N GLY A 140 4.76 -17.59 28.39
CA GLY A 140 4.33 -18.89 27.89
C GLY A 140 2.88 -19.25 28.13
N GLN A 141 2.05 -18.30 28.59
CA GLN A 141 0.61 -18.51 28.75
C GLN A 141 -0.11 -18.39 27.41
N LEU A 142 -1.04 -19.31 27.12
CA LEU A 142 -1.89 -19.22 25.93
C LEU A 142 -2.91 -18.09 26.12
N VAL A 143 -2.82 -17.03 25.32
CA VAL A 143 -3.72 -15.87 25.35
C VAL A 143 -4.92 -16.08 24.45
N TYR A 144 -4.69 -16.65 23.25
CA TYR A 144 -5.75 -16.81 22.25
C TYR A 144 -5.50 -18.00 21.33
N SER A 145 -6.57 -18.62 20.85
CA SER A 145 -6.49 -19.65 19.80
C SER A 145 -7.67 -19.56 18.85
N ILE A 146 -7.40 -19.70 17.55
CA ILE A 146 -8.42 -19.68 16.50
C ILE A 146 -8.09 -20.70 15.41
N ASN A 147 -9.13 -21.37 14.91
CA ASN A 147 -9.01 -22.22 13.73
C ASN A 147 -9.06 -21.33 12.48
N MET A 148 -8.13 -21.55 11.56
CA MET A 148 -8.14 -20.87 10.27
C MET A 148 -9.30 -21.37 9.41
N PRO A 149 -9.80 -20.54 8.48
CA PRO A 149 -10.68 -21.01 7.43
C PRO A 149 -10.08 -22.24 6.73
N GLN A 150 -10.94 -23.17 6.30
CA GLN A 150 -10.49 -24.40 5.67
C GLN A 150 -9.68 -24.09 4.42
N SER A 151 -8.37 -24.37 4.47
CA SER A 151 -7.44 -24.30 3.35
C SER A 151 -6.92 -25.71 3.07
N SER A 152 -6.66 -26.01 1.79
CA SER A 152 -6.10 -27.30 1.36
C SER A 152 -4.60 -27.43 1.67
N ALA A 153 -3.92 -26.30 1.90
CA ALA A 153 -2.49 -26.26 2.17
C ALA A 153 -2.20 -26.03 3.66
N VAL A 154 -1.06 -26.54 4.12
CA VAL A 154 -0.54 -26.27 5.47
C VAL A 154 0.02 -24.86 5.56
N VAL A 155 0.15 -24.35 6.78
CA VAL A 155 0.84 -23.08 7.04
C VAL A 155 2.29 -23.18 6.58
N THR A 156 2.78 -22.15 5.89
CA THR A 156 4.18 -22.08 5.41
C THR A 156 4.94 -20.87 5.96
N ALA A 157 4.22 -19.83 6.38
CA ALA A 157 4.82 -18.64 6.99
C ALA A 157 3.80 -17.89 7.85
N VAL A 158 4.30 -17.14 8.83
CA VAL A 158 3.53 -16.21 9.65
C VAL A 158 4.34 -14.95 9.89
N THR A 159 3.70 -13.79 9.88
CA THR A 159 4.36 -12.53 10.25
C THR A 159 3.44 -11.49 10.87
N TRP A 160 3.96 -10.73 11.84
CA TRP A 160 3.28 -9.58 12.43
C TRP A 160 3.46 -8.35 11.53
N ALA A 161 2.42 -7.53 11.44
CA ALA A 161 2.42 -6.34 10.61
C ALA A 161 1.57 -5.20 11.22
N HIS A 162 1.74 -4.00 10.64
CA HIS A 162 0.97 -2.81 11.01
C HIS A 162 0.98 -2.49 12.51
N ASN A 163 2.18 -2.48 13.12
CA ASN A 163 2.38 -2.19 14.54
C ASN A 163 1.58 -3.12 15.46
N ASP A 164 1.77 -4.43 15.27
CA ASP A 164 1.10 -5.50 16.00
C ASP A 164 -0.44 -5.53 15.88
N ARG A 165 -1.00 -4.85 14.88
CA ARG A 165 -2.46 -4.83 14.62
C ARG A 165 -2.90 -5.83 13.55
N ARG A 166 -1.96 -6.46 12.85
CA ARG A 166 -2.23 -7.43 11.79
C ARG A 166 -1.28 -8.61 11.90
N ILE A 167 -1.78 -9.78 11.54
CA ILE A 167 -0.97 -10.98 11.33
C ILE A 167 -1.28 -11.49 9.93
N PHE A 168 -0.23 -11.74 9.15
CA PHE A 168 -0.32 -12.39 7.86
C PHE A 168 0.10 -13.85 7.99
N ILE A 169 -0.67 -14.76 7.41
CA ILE A 169 -0.41 -16.20 7.44
C ILE A 169 -0.51 -16.72 6.02
N ALA A 170 0.52 -17.41 5.55
CA ALA A 170 0.54 -18.00 4.22
C ALA A 170 0.19 -19.50 4.29
N THR A 171 -0.70 -19.94 3.41
CA THR A 171 -1.09 -21.34 3.23
C THR A 171 -1.16 -21.64 1.73
N GLY A 172 -0.10 -22.24 1.19
CA GLY A 172 0.02 -22.47 -0.26
C GLY A 172 -0.04 -21.14 -1.04
N PRO A 173 -0.96 -20.96 -2.01
CA PRO A 173 -1.11 -19.71 -2.76
C PRO A 173 -1.98 -18.66 -2.05
N GLU A 174 -2.52 -18.96 -0.87
CA GLU A 174 -3.43 -18.08 -0.14
C GLU A 174 -2.70 -17.30 0.96
N ILE A 175 -3.05 -16.01 1.11
CA ILE A 175 -2.65 -15.19 2.25
C ILE A 175 -3.89 -14.88 3.08
N HIS A 176 -3.86 -15.30 4.33
CA HIS A 176 -4.87 -14.95 5.32
C HIS A 176 -4.41 -13.76 6.16
N VAL A 177 -5.35 -12.89 6.50
CA VAL A 177 -5.12 -11.71 7.33
C VAL A 177 -5.94 -11.81 8.60
N ALA A 178 -5.28 -11.74 9.75
CA ALA A 178 -5.95 -11.60 11.04
C ALA A 178 -5.78 -10.16 11.56
N CYS A 179 -6.87 -9.58 12.07
CA CYS A 179 -6.87 -8.28 12.73
C CYS A 179 -6.72 -8.46 14.24
N VAL A 180 -5.73 -7.80 14.82
CA VAL A 180 -5.45 -7.87 16.26
C VAL A 180 -5.83 -6.55 16.92
N SER A 181 -6.61 -6.64 18.00
CA SER A 181 -6.97 -5.52 18.86
C SER A 181 -6.43 -5.77 20.26
N ALA A 182 -5.64 -4.84 20.79
CA ALA A 182 -5.14 -4.89 22.17
C ALA A 182 -6.22 -4.56 23.21
N SER A 183 -7.38 -4.06 22.77
CA SER A 183 -8.51 -3.70 23.62
C SER A 183 -9.75 -4.50 23.23
N VAL A 184 -10.71 -4.59 24.16
CA VAL A 184 -12.03 -5.16 23.87
C VAL A 184 -12.65 -4.41 22.71
N VAL A 185 -12.88 -5.12 21.61
CA VAL A 185 -13.48 -4.57 20.41
C VAL A 185 -14.88 -4.04 20.76
N PRO A 186 -15.24 -2.80 20.38
CA PRO A 186 -16.55 -2.25 20.70
C PRO A 186 -17.69 -3.16 20.22
N LEU A 187 -18.75 -3.27 21.01
CA LEU A 187 -19.87 -4.17 20.72
C LEU A 187 -20.47 -3.94 19.33
N TYR A 188 -20.58 -2.69 18.89
CA TYR A 188 -21.13 -2.35 17.56
C TYR A 188 -20.30 -2.95 16.41
N VAL A 189 -18.97 -3.05 16.56
CA VAL A 189 -18.09 -3.71 15.59
C VAL A 189 -18.32 -5.22 15.58
N LEU A 190 -18.43 -5.83 16.75
CA LEU A 190 -18.72 -7.26 16.87
C LEU A 190 -20.09 -7.61 16.27
N CYS A 191 -21.09 -6.75 16.49
CA CYS A 191 -22.41 -6.87 15.87
C CYS A 191 -22.31 -6.77 14.34
N ALA A 192 -21.61 -5.77 13.82
CA ALA A 192 -21.39 -5.61 12.37
C ALA A 192 -20.74 -6.86 11.76
N LEU A 193 -19.67 -7.38 12.36
CA LEU A 193 -19.00 -8.60 11.91
C LEU A 193 -19.91 -9.84 11.96
N ARG A 194 -20.80 -9.94 12.97
CA ARG A 194 -21.76 -11.04 13.08
C ARG A 194 -22.80 -11.00 11.96
N MET A 195 -23.18 -9.81 11.47
CA MET A 195 -24.11 -9.66 10.34
C MET A 195 -23.51 -10.13 9.00
N CYS A 196 -22.18 -10.20 8.89
CA CYS A 196 -21.48 -10.71 7.71
C CYS A 196 -21.32 -12.23 7.67
N ASP A 197 -21.71 -12.93 8.74
CA ASP A 197 -21.68 -14.39 8.72
C ASP A 197 -22.89 -14.89 7.93
N GLU A 198 -22.64 -15.31 6.69
CA GLU A 198 -23.66 -15.85 5.77
C GLU A 198 -24.42 -17.06 6.36
N SER A 199 -23.88 -17.71 7.39
CA SER A 199 -24.60 -18.79 8.10
C SER A 199 -25.78 -18.29 8.93
N LEU A 200 -25.83 -17.00 9.28
CA LEU A 200 -26.91 -16.40 10.05
C LEU A 200 -27.84 -15.51 9.22
N PHE A 201 -27.33 -14.87 8.17
CA PHE A 201 -28.08 -13.92 7.35
C PHE A 201 -27.84 -14.22 5.86
N PRO A 202 -28.85 -14.72 5.12
CA PRO A 202 -28.72 -14.93 3.69
C PRO A 202 -28.49 -13.60 2.95
N SER A 203 -27.60 -13.63 1.96
CA SER A 203 -26.93 -12.48 1.32
C SER A 203 -27.82 -11.48 0.54
N ASP A 204 -29.14 -11.60 0.63
CA ASP A 204 -30.11 -10.84 -0.18
C ASP A 204 -30.57 -9.52 0.47
N GLU A 205 -30.22 -9.25 1.73
CA GLU A 205 -30.61 -8.02 2.44
C GLU A 205 -29.51 -6.95 2.43
N ILE A 206 -29.87 -5.73 2.02
CA ILE A 206 -28.96 -4.57 1.98
C ILE A 206 -28.67 -4.10 3.41
N LEU A 207 -27.41 -4.24 3.85
CA LEU A 207 -26.98 -3.75 5.17
C LEU A 207 -27.11 -2.22 5.29
N PRO A 208 -27.46 -1.66 6.46
CA PRO A 208 -27.42 -0.23 6.72
C PRO A 208 -26.06 0.40 6.41
N ILE A 209 -26.06 1.62 5.87
CA ILE A 209 -24.84 2.32 5.43
C ILE A 209 -23.79 2.45 6.55
N SER A 210 -24.21 2.71 7.79
CA SER A 210 -23.30 2.79 8.94
C SER A 210 -22.58 1.47 9.21
N ILE A 211 -23.27 0.34 9.02
CA ILE A 211 -22.68 -1.00 9.15
C ILE A 211 -21.74 -1.26 7.98
N GLN A 212 -22.13 -0.89 6.75
CA GLN A 212 -21.26 -1.00 5.58
C GLN A 212 -19.97 -0.18 5.75
N GLU A 213 -20.04 1.03 6.31
CA GLU A 213 -18.87 1.87 6.59
C GLU A 213 -17.94 1.22 7.64
N ILE A 214 -18.52 0.65 8.71
CA ILE A 214 -17.75 -0.11 9.72
C ILE A 214 -17.08 -1.33 9.09
N LEU A 215 -17.83 -2.10 8.32
CA LEU A 215 -17.33 -3.30 7.65
C LEU A 215 -16.24 -2.96 6.66
N ASN A 216 -16.45 -1.95 5.81
CA ASN A 216 -15.45 -1.46 4.87
C ASN A 216 -14.19 -0.97 5.57
N ALA A 217 -14.30 -0.38 6.76
CA ALA A 217 -13.12 0.01 7.55
C ALA A 217 -12.36 -1.20 8.13
N ILE A 218 -13.04 -2.32 8.41
CA ILE A 218 -12.43 -3.55 8.92
C ILE A 218 -11.88 -4.42 7.78
N SER A 219 -12.62 -4.50 6.69
CA SER A 219 -12.34 -5.28 5.49
C SER A 219 -11.54 -4.50 4.45
N SER A 220 -11.22 -3.22 4.70
CA SER A 220 -10.36 -2.42 3.84
C SER A 220 -9.11 -3.22 3.57
N SER A 221 -8.78 -3.40 2.28
CA SER A 221 -7.66 -4.24 1.90
C SER A 221 -6.41 -3.76 2.61
N THR A 222 -5.84 -4.62 3.45
CA THR A 222 -4.59 -4.29 4.17
C THR A 222 -3.42 -4.16 3.17
N ILE A 223 -3.58 -4.78 1.99
CA ILE A 223 -2.71 -4.65 0.82
C ILE A 223 -3.47 -3.79 -0.20
N TYR A 224 -2.99 -2.57 -0.46
CA TYR A 224 -3.77 -1.54 -1.16
C TYR A 224 -3.72 -1.60 -2.69
N CYS A 225 -2.77 -2.33 -3.30
CA CYS A 225 -2.59 -2.35 -4.75
C CYS A 225 -2.10 -3.72 -5.24
N GLU A 226 -2.62 -4.20 -6.37
CA GLU A 226 -2.01 -5.31 -7.09
C GLU A 226 -0.76 -4.82 -7.81
N VAL A 227 0.31 -5.61 -7.78
CA VAL A 227 1.52 -5.30 -8.53
C VAL A 227 1.27 -5.62 -10.01
N PRO A 228 1.39 -4.64 -10.93
CA PRO A 228 1.10 -4.86 -12.34
C PRO A 228 2.11 -5.81 -12.96
N LYS A 229 1.66 -6.77 -13.76
CA LYS A 229 2.57 -7.60 -14.57
C LYS A 229 3.37 -6.71 -15.52
N LEU A 230 4.64 -7.03 -15.77
CA LEU A 230 5.48 -6.26 -16.70
C LEU A 230 4.87 -6.20 -18.11
N SER A 231 4.18 -7.25 -18.55
CA SER A 231 3.49 -7.31 -19.85
C SER A 231 2.31 -6.36 -19.97
N GLU A 232 1.73 -5.93 -18.85
CA GLU A 232 0.55 -5.04 -18.78
C GLU A 232 0.93 -3.64 -18.26
N LEU A 233 2.24 -3.37 -18.09
CA LEU A 233 2.72 -2.17 -17.40
C LEU A 233 2.35 -0.89 -18.15
N ARG A 234 2.41 -0.88 -19.50
CA ARG A 234 1.95 0.27 -20.31
C ARG A 234 0.48 0.59 -20.08
N GLN A 235 -0.37 -0.44 -20.09
CA GLN A 235 -1.82 -0.28 -19.87
C GLN A 235 -2.09 0.23 -18.45
N PHE A 236 -1.39 -0.32 -17.46
CA PHE A 236 -1.50 0.09 -16.06
C PHE A 236 -1.14 1.56 -15.86
N VAL A 237 -0.01 2.03 -16.41
CA VAL A 237 0.43 3.42 -16.21
C VAL A 237 -0.40 4.45 -17.02
N SER A 238 -1.05 3.99 -18.09
CA SER A 238 -1.83 4.84 -19.00
C SER A 238 -3.29 5.02 -18.58
N SER A 239 -3.83 4.11 -17.78
CA SER A 239 -5.21 4.14 -17.27
C SER A 239 -5.30 4.77 -15.88
N SER A 240 -6.49 5.25 -15.53
CA SER A 240 -6.73 5.73 -14.17
C SER A 240 -6.84 4.55 -13.17
N PRO A 241 -6.18 4.61 -12.00
CA PRO A 241 -6.21 3.50 -11.06
C PRO A 241 -7.56 3.44 -10.33
N LYS A 242 -8.00 2.21 -10.02
CA LYS A 242 -9.24 1.96 -9.27
C LYS A 242 -9.17 2.50 -7.83
N ASN A 243 -8.00 2.36 -7.21
CA ASN A 243 -7.69 2.83 -5.86
C ASN A 243 -6.58 3.87 -5.90
N ARG A 244 -6.40 4.61 -4.81
CA ARG A 244 -5.25 5.50 -4.65
C ARG A 244 -3.95 4.69 -4.72
N LEU A 245 -3.05 5.11 -5.62
CA LEU A 245 -1.68 4.63 -5.69
C LEU A 245 -0.79 5.50 -4.81
N TYR A 246 0.05 4.83 -4.02
CA TYR A 246 1.10 5.47 -3.23
C TYR A 246 2.42 5.27 -3.95
N CYS A 247 3.09 6.35 -4.31
CA CYS A 247 4.32 6.28 -5.09
C CYS A 247 5.40 7.20 -4.50
N THR A 248 6.66 6.85 -4.78
CA THR A 248 7.83 7.68 -4.55
C THR A 248 8.48 8.02 -5.88
N VAL A 249 8.72 9.30 -6.12
CA VAL A 249 9.56 9.78 -7.23
C VAL A 249 10.99 9.94 -6.71
N VAL A 250 11.92 9.19 -7.31
CA VAL A 250 13.34 9.24 -7.00
C VAL A 250 14.08 9.99 -8.10
N GLN A 251 14.91 10.94 -7.68
CA GLN A 251 15.77 11.72 -8.55
C GLN A 251 17.17 11.10 -8.64
N HIS A 252 17.56 10.64 -9.82
CA HIS A 252 18.90 10.09 -10.06
C HIS A 252 19.85 11.20 -10.53
N VAL A 253 20.87 11.47 -9.71
CA VAL A 253 21.90 12.48 -9.99
C VAL A 253 23.08 11.79 -10.66
N ASN A 254 23.08 11.75 -11.99
CA ASN A 254 24.24 11.32 -12.78
C ASN A 254 25.09 12.55 -13.11
N GLY A 255 25.95 12.99 -12.17
CA GLY A 255 26.87 14.12 -12.38
C GLY A 255 27.26 14.88 -11.11
N PRO A 256 28.17 15.87 -11.20
CA PRO A 256 28.51 16.75 -10.08
C PRO A 256 27.29 17.56 -9.61
N GLU A 257 27.21 17.88 -8.31
CA GLU A 257 26.04 18.48 -7.63
C GLU A 257 25.51 19.80 -8.23
N THR A 258 26.25 20.41 -9.15
CA THR A 258 25.95 21.72 -9.74
C THR A 258 25.01 21.67 -10.95
N THR A 259 24.74 20.49 -11.52
CA THR A 259 23.80 20.33 -12.64
C THR A 259 22.49 19.71 -12.20
N PRO A 260 21.34 20.15 -12.75
CA PRO A 260 20.06 19.54 -12.44
C PRO A 260 20.09 18.06 -12.86
N PRO A 261 19.45 17.19 -12.06
CA PRO A 261 19.35 15.75 -12.36
C PRO A 261 18.80 15.52 -13.75
N VAL A 262 19.39 14.55 -14.46
CA VAL A 262 18.97 14.22 -15.82
C VAL A 262 17.79 13.26 -15.80
N CYS A 263 17.58 12.50 -14.72
CA CYS A 263 16.63 11.39 -14.68
C CYS A 263 15.82 11.34 -13.38
N TYR A 264 14.56 10.95 -13.51
CA TYR A 264 13.61 10.70 -12.44
C TYR A 264 12.93 9.36 -12.68
N VAL A 265 12.70 8.58 -11.64
CA VAL A 265 11.97 7.31 -11.72
C VAL A 265 10.80 7.36 -10.74
N LEU A 266 9.61 7.00 -11.24
CA LEU A 266 8.42 6.80 -10.43
C LEU A 266 8.39 5.35 -9.95
N TYR A 267 8.30 5.17 -8.64
CA TYR A 267 8.14 3.87 -8.00
C TYR A 267 6.80 3.79 -7.30
N MET A 268 6.06 2.70 -7.50
CA MET A 268 4.94 2.34 -6.64
C MET A 268 5.46 1.73 -5.34
N GLU A 269 4.95 2.19 -4.21
CA GLU A 269 5.25 1.60 -2.91
C GLU A 269 4.37 0.38 -2.67
N TYR A 270 5.00 -0.78 -2.44
CA TYR A 270 4.27 -2.03 -2.22
C TYR A 270 4.96 -2.91 -1.18
N LEU A 271 4.24 -3.24 -0.10
CA LEU A 271 4.72 -4.08 1.01
C LEU A 271 6.10 -3.68 1.58
N GLY A 272 6.41 -2.37 1.59
CA GLY A 272 7.70 -1.85 2.05
C GLY A 272 8.84 -1.92 1.02
N GLY A 273 8.54 -2.33 -0.22
CA GLY A 273 9.42 -2.24 -1.38
C GLY A 273 8.98 -1.17 -2.38
N LEU A 274 9.82 -0.96 -3.40
CA LEU A 274 9.60 -0.01 -4.49
C LEU A 274 9.52 -0.78 -5.82
N VAL A 275 8.43 -0.58 -6.57
CA VAL A 275 8.21 -1.19 -7.89
C VAL A 275 8.30 -0.07 -8.95
N PRO A 276 9.32 -0.06 -9.83
CA PRO A 276 9.46 0.96 -10.85
C PRO A 276 8.30 0.90 -11.87
N LEU A 277 7.68 2.06 -12.11
CA LEU A 277 6.58 2.22 -13.06
C LEU A 277 6.98 3.02 -14.31
N LEU A 278 7.64 4.16 -14.13
CA LEU A 278 7.94 5.10 -15.21
C LEU A 278 9.29 5.77 -15.02
N LYS A 279 9.97 6.05 -16.13
CA LYS A 279 11.23 6.78 -16.16
C LYS A 279 11.09 8.05 -16.98
N GLY A 280 11.46 9.18 -16.37
CA GLY A 280 11.38 10.51 -16.96
C GLY A 280 12.78 11.12 -17.07
N LYS A 281 13.15 11.61 -18.25
CA LYS A 281 14.46 12.22 -18.49
C LYS A 281 14.32 13.63 -19.03
N ARG A 282 15.13 14.55 -18.50
CA ARG A 282 15.20 15.92 -19.00
C ARG A 282 15.97 15.94 -20.31
N ILE A 283 15.39 16.53 -21.35
CA ILE A 283 16.00 16.58 -22.69
C ILE A 283 16.51 17.97 -23.10
N SER A 284 16.10 19.04 -22.42
CA SER A 284 16.50 20.41 -22.76
C SER A 284 17.13 21.16 -21.58
N MET A 285 18.23 21.87 -21.86
CA MET A 285 18.92 22.73 -20.90
C MET A 285 18.33 24.16 -20.87
N LEU A 286 17.74 24.61 -21.99
CA LEU A 286 17.25 25.99 -22.17
C LEU A 286 15.88 26.21 -21.52
N LYS A 287 14.96 25.26 -21.70
CA LYS A 287 13.63 25.27 -21.08
C LYS A 287 13.34 23.90 -20.44
N PRO A 288 12.44 23.83 -19.44
CA PRO A 288 12.02 22.54 -18.91
C PRO A 288 11.33 21.70 -19.98
N GLU A 289 11.90 20.54 -20.27
CA GLU A 289 11.38 19.61 -21.26
C GLU A 289 11.77 18.18 -20.88
N PHE A 290 10.78 17.30 -20.83
CA PHE A 290 10.93 15.93 -20.36
C PHE A 290 10.34 14.93 -21.35
N VAL A 291 11.00 13.79 -21.42
CA VAL A 291 10.48 12.58 -22.07
C VAL A 291 10.22 11.55 -20.99
N ILE A 292 9.03 10.96 -21.02
CA ILE A 292 8.67 9.78 -20.22
C ILE A 292 8.75 8.58 -21.16
N PHE A 293 9.59 7.61 -20.80
CA PHE A 293 9.80 6.41 -21.59
C PHE A 293 8.66 5.40 -21.38
N ASP A 294 8.40 4.64 -22.43
CA ASP A 294 7.45 3.53 -22.41
C ASP A 294 8.02 2.38 -21.58
N PRO A 295 7.34 1.96 -20.50
CA PRO A 295 7.85 0.92 -19.63
C PRO A 295 7.61 -0.50 -20.18
N GLN A 296 6.90 -0.64 -21.31
CA GLN A 296 6.66 -1.95 -21.91
C GLN A 296 7.97 -2.61 -22.33
N VAL A 297 8.15 -3.86 -21.94
CA VAL A 297 9.30 -4.69 -22.30
C VAL A 297 8.85 -5.80 -23.24
N ASP A 298 9.64 -6.08 -24.28
CA ASP A 298 9.36 -7.17 -25.22
C ASP A 298 9.43 -8.55 -24.54
N ASP A 299 8.64 -9.51 -25.02
CA ASP A 299 8.53 -10.88 -24.47
C ASP A 299 9.88 -11.61 -24.36
N THR A 300 10.84 -11.32 -25.25
CA THR A 300 12.19 -11.89 -25.24
C THR A 300 13.02 -11.41 -24.05
N THR A 301 12.87 -10.15 -23.66
CA THR A 301 13.56 -9.57 -22.49
C THR A 301 12.86 -9.99 -21.20
N TYR A 302 11.53 -10.13 -21.23
CA TYR A 302 10.74 -10.68 -20.13
C TYR A 302 11.13 -12.14 -19.81
N ALA A 303 11.32 -12.99 -20.82
CA ALA A 303 11.80 -14.37 -20.64
C ALA A 303 13.19 -14.44 -20.00
N ASN A 304 14.12 -13.57 -20.39
CA ASN A 304 15.46 -13.51 -19.79
C ASN A 304 15.45 -13.04 -18.32
N ALA A 305 14.55 -12.11 -17.97
CA ALA A 305 14.31 -11.72 -16.59
C ALA A 305 13.74 -12.90 -15.76
N GLN A 306 12.83 -13.70 -16.33
CA GLN A 306 12.30 -14.91 -15.68
C GLN A 306 13.31 -16.06 -15.56
N ILE A 307 14.20 -16.26 -16.54
CA ILE A 307 15.24 -17.32 -16.49
C ILE A 307 16.25 -17.04 -15.37
N THR A 308 16.55 -15.77 -15.11
CA THR A 308 17.38 -15.36 -13.97
C THR A 308 16.70 -15.70 -12.64
N TYR A 309 15.36 -15.77 -12.61
CA TYR A 309 14.57 -16.17 -11.45
C TYR A 309 14.51 -17.68 -11.23
N SER A 310 14.44 -18.48 -12.30
CA SER A 310 14.35 -19.94 -12.21
C SER A 310 15.68 -20.60 -11.79
N ASN A 311 16.83 -19.96 -12.05
CA ASN A 311 18.14 -20.46 -11.63
C ASN A 311 18.50 -20.20 -10.15
N PHE A 312 17.58 -19.63 -9.37
CA PHE A 312 17.69 -19.55 -7.90
C PHE A 312 16.75 -20.53 -7.18
N GLY A 313 16.26 -21.56 -7.89
CA GLY A 313 15.71 -22.76 -7.29
C GLY A 313 16.84 -23.67 -6.80
N TRP A 314 16.85 -23.92 -5.49
CA TRP A 314 17.53 -25.00 -4.75
C TRP A 314 18.14 -26.09 -5.66
N ASP A 315 19.46 -26.07 -5.81
CA ASP A 315 20.22 -27.23 -6.30
C ASP A 315 20.82 -27.96 -5.09
N ASP A 316 20.49 -29.24 -5.04
CA ASP A 316 20.77 -30.22 -3.98
C ASP A 316 22.05 -30.97 -4.36
N SER A 317 22.96 -31.20 -3.40
CA SER A 317 24.13 -32.13 -3.46
C SER A 317 25.27 -31.80 -4.47
N GLU A 318 26.58 -31.94 -4.25
CA GLU A 318 27.48 -32.61 -3.28
C GLU A 318 28.92 -31.97 -3.41
N PRO A 319 29.90 -32.30 -2.54
CA PRO A 319 31.06 -31.45 -2.22
C PRO A 319 32.38 -31.89 -2.85
N GLU A 320 33.28 -30.95 -3.15
CA GLU A 320 34.72 -31.27 -3.22
C GLU A 320 35.64 -30.16 -2.68
N SER A 321 36.42 -30.60 -1.68
CA SER A 321 37.87 -30.42 -1.53
C SER A 321 38.48 -29.04 -1.23
N CYS A 322 38.81 -28.90 0.06
CA CYS A 322 39.95 -28.21 0.67
C CYS A 322 41.13 -27.79 -0.23
N SER A 323 41.64 -26.56 -0.03
CA SER A 323 43.06 -26.27 0.32
C SER A 323 43.32 -24.76 0.51
N SER A 324 44.01 -24.40 1.60
CA SER A 324 44.57 -23.06 1.87
C SER A 324 46.08 -23.00 1.53
N PRO A 325 46.85 -21.92 1.83
CA PRO A 325 47.11 -20.79 0.95
C PRO A 325 48.59 -20.65 0.55
N LYS A 326 48.91 -20.12 -0.64
CA LYS A 326 50.26 -19.57 -0.92
C LYS A 326 50.20 -18.26 -1.71
N LEU A 327 50.84 -17.24 -1.14
CA LEU A 327 51.15 -15.95 -1.74
C LEU A 327 52.20 -16.11 -2.85
N HIS A 328 51.93 -15.55 -4.04
CA HIS A 328 52.95 -14.81 -4.79
C HIS A 328 52.34 -13.72 -5.67
N ARG A 329 52.98 -12.56 -5.59
CA ARG A 329 52.59 -11.24 -6.09
C ARG A 329 53.06 -11.09 -7.54
N LYS A 330 52.21 -10.62 -8.46
CA LYS A 330 52.61 -9.73 -9.58
C LYS A 330 51.39 -9.08 -10.25
N ASN A 331 51.53 -7.77 -10.46
CA ASN A 331 50.55 -6.82 -10.98
C ASN A 331 49.95 -7.20 -12.34
N ARG A 332 48.63 -7.04 -12.46
CA ARG A 332 48.02 -6.50 -13.69
C ARG A 332 46.72 -5.77 -13.37
N HIS A 333 46.63 -4.51 -13.81
CA HIS A 333 45.45 -3.66 -13.73
C HIS A 333 44.22 -4.37 -14.31
N ARG A 334 43.23 -4.63 -13.45
CA ARG A 334 41.81 -4.72 -13.83
C ARG A 334 41.01 -4.20 -12.65
N SER A 335 40.29 -3.12 -12.89
CA SER A 335 39.34 -2.48 -11.98
C SER A 335 38.34 -3.53 -11.48
N ARG A 336 38.36 -3.78 -10.17
CA ARG A 336 37.42 -4.67 -9.47
C ARG A 336 36.06 -3.97 -9.36
N PRO A 337 34.93 -4.66 -9.60
CA PRO A 337 33.67 -4.24 -8.98
C PRO A 337 33.80 -4.44 -7.47
N ALA A 338 33.51 -3.39 -6.71
CA ALA A 338 33.46 -3.45 -5.25
C ALA A 338 32.34 -4.40 -4.81
N CYS A 339 32.72 -5.37 -3.99
CA CYS A 339 31.82 -6.13 -3.14
C CYS A 339 30.97 -5.16 -2.31
N CYS A 340 29.64 -5.24 -2.45
CA CYS A 340 28.70 -4.59 -1.55
C CYS A 340 27.56 -5.55 -1.20
N ASN A 341 27.66 -6.04 0.04
CA ASN A 341 26.62 -6.44 0.99
C ASN A 341 25.19 -6.76 0.53
N ARG A 342 24.83 -8.02 0.75
CA ARG A 342 23.61 -8.53 1.43
C ARG A 342 22.50 -7.50 1.67
N LYS A 343 21.58 -7.40 0.70
CA LYS A 343 20.12 -7.18 0.85
C LYS A 343 19.51 -7.30 -0.56
N LEU A 344 19.41 -8.53 -1.06
CA LEU A 344 18.69 -8.80 -2.31
C LEU A 344 17.20 -8.88 -1.97
N GLN A 345 16.55 -7.72 -2.05
CA GLN A 345 15.10 -7.62 -2.17
C GLN A 345 14.65 -8.23 -3.52
N LEU A 346 13.35 -8.54 -3.56
CA LEU A 346 12.57 -9.19 -4.59
C LEU A 346 12.67 -8.52 -5.99
N ASN A 347 13.83 -8.62 -6.66
CA ASN A 347 14.12 -7.88 -7.91
C ASN A 347 13.61 -8.56 -9.20
N CYS A 348 12.29 -8.74 -9.35
CA CYS A 348 11.70 -9.04 -10.67
C CYS A 348 11.52 -7.74 -11.45
N TYR A 349 11.64 -6.61 -10.76
CA TYR A 349 11.80 -5.29 -11.32
C TYR A 349 13.24 -4.85 -11.09
N THR A 350 14.09 -5.10 -12.08
CA THR A 350 15.38 -4.41 -12.13
C THR A 350 15.11 -2.91 -12.23
N ASP A 351 15.93 -2.08 -11.59
CA ASP A 351 15.87 -0.60 -11.67
C ASP A 351 16.13 -0.04 -13.09
N VAL A 352 16.13 -0.89 -14.11
CA VAL A 352 16.45 -0.56 -15.50
C VAL A 352 15.17 -0.62 -16.33
N LEU A 353 14.33 0.41 -16.17
CA LEU A 353 13.26 0.68 -17.14
C LEU A 353 13.88 1.04 -18.51
N PRO A 354 13.30 0.56 -19.62
CA PRO A 354 13.81 0.83 -20.97
C PRO A 354 13.79 2.32 -21.32
N GLU A 355 14.69 2.73 -22.22
CA GLU A 355 14.81 4.11 -22.74
C GLU A 355 14.57 4.19 -24.25
N ASP A 356 14.13 3.11 -24.89
CA ASP A 356 14.08 3.00 -26.35
C ASP A 356 12.91 3.76 -26.97
N TYR A 357 11.73 3.67 -26.33
CA TYR A 357 10.49 4.26 -26.84
C TYR A 357 9.95 5.32 -25.89
N ARG A 358 9.35 6.37 -26.46
CA ARG A 358 8.79 7.50 -25.72
C ARG A 358 7.28 7.33 -25.60
N LEU A 359 6.77 7.30 -24.38
CA LEU A 359 5.33 7.20 -24.10
C LEU A 359 4.67 8.59 -24.08
N ALA A 360 5.33 9.56 -23.45
CA ALA A 360 4.80 10.92 -23.32
C ALA A 360 5.92 11.97 -23.27
N GLU A 361 5.57 13.21 -23.57
CA GLU A 361 6.44 14.38 -23.42
C GLU A 361 5.78 15.45 -22.53
N VAL A 362 6.61 16.16 -21.77
CA VAL A 362 6.22 17.33 -20.98
C VAL A 362 7.02 18.53 -21.47
N THR A 363 6.33 19.51 -22.02
CA THR A 363 6.95 20.69 -22.65
C THR A 363 6.51 21.97 -21.95
N ALA A 364 7.46 22.77 -21.49
CA ALA A 364 7.17 24.07 -20.88
C ALA A 364 7.15 25.21 -21.91
N ASN A 365 6.42 26.28 -21.59
CA ASN A 365 6.63 27.58 -22.20
C ASN A 365 7.98 28.18 -21.77
N VAL A 366 8.40 29.26 -22.44
CA VAL A 366 9.71 29.91 -22.21
C VAL A 366 9.89 30.34 -20.75
N TRP A 367 8.79 30.71 -20.08
CA TRP A 367 8.78 31.20 -18.71
C TRP A 367 8.70 30.10 -17.65
N GLY A 368 8.45 28.84 -18.02
CA GLY A 368 8.20 27.75 -17.08
C GLY A 368 6.95 27.93 -16.23
N THR A 369 5.96 28.69 -16.71
CA THR A 369 4.68 28.93 -16.03
C THR A 369 3.57 28.05 -16.56
N GLU A 370 3.79 27.42 -17.71
CA GLU A 370 2.79 26.59 -18.37
C GLU A 370 3.47 25.38 -18.98
N PHE A 371 2.90 24.21 -18.73
CA PHE A 371 3.42 22.92 -19.19
C PHE A 371 2.33 22.17 -19.93
N HIS A 372 2.67 21.60 -21.08
CA HIS A 372 1.81 20.74 -21.87
C HIS A 372 2.28 19.29 -21.76
N ILE A 373 1.34 18.39 -21.51
CA ILE A 373 1.56 16.96 -21.39
C ILE A 373 0.94 16.30 -22.62
N ARG A 374 1.75 15.61 -23.42
CA ARG A 374 1.32 15.00 -24.68
C ARG A 374 1.69 13.52 -24.71
N GLY A 375 0.75 12.68 -25.12
CA GLY A 375 1.03 11.28 -25.45
C GLY A 375 1.70 11.17 -26.81
N LEU A 376 2.65 10.26 -26.92
CA LEU A 376 3.42 9.99 -28.14
C LEU A 376 3.12 8.60 -28.73
N CYS A 377 2.46 7.73 -27.96
CA CYS A 377 2.02 6.41 -28.39
C CYS A 377 0.57 6.46 -28.91
N ASP A 378 0.22 5.59 -29.85
CA ASP A 378 -1.13 5.53 -30.46
C ASP A 378 -2.23 5.17 -29.45
N ASP A 379 -1.87 4.39 -28.41
CA ASP A 379 -2.77 4.01 -27.32
C ASP A 379 -3.10 5.18 -26.39
N LEU A 380 -2.34 6.28 -26.49
CA LEU A 380 -2.42 7.42 -25.60
C LEU A 380 -2.90 8.67 -26.36
N THR A 381 -3.66 9.51 -25.67
CA THR A 381 -4.18 10.73 -26.30
C THR A 381 -3.04 11.72 -26.56
N GLN A 382 -3.06 12.41 -27.69
CA GLN A 382 -2.03 13.43 -27.99
C GLN A 382 -2.02 14.59 -26.98
N LYS A 383 -3.11 14.83 -26.27
CA LYS A 383 -3.24 15.89 -25.25
C LYS A 383 -3.70 15.26 -23.94
N LEU A 384 -2.75 14.93 -23.09
CA LEU A 384 -3.04 14.30 -21.79
C LEU A 384 -3.39 15.31 -20.72
N GLY A 385 -2.81 16.49 -20.80
CA GLY A 385 -3.14 17.55 -19.88
C GLY A 385 -2.27 18.79 -20.00
N ARG A 386 -2.52 19.73 -19.10
CA ARG A 386 -1.83 21.01 -19.01
C ARG A 386 -1.73 21.42 -17.55
N VAL A 387 -0.58 21.98 -17.20
CA VAL A 387 -0.33 22.59 -15.89
C VAL A 387 -0.11 24.08 -16.11
N SER A 388 -0.82 24.92 -15.38
CA SER A 388 -0.68 26.37 -15.45
C SER A 388 -0.46 26.95 -14.06
N TYR A 389 0.59 27.74 -13.90
CA TYR A 389 0.93 28.42 -12.68
C TYR A 389 0.64 29.91 -12.82
N ARG A 390 -0.22 30.46 -11.96
CA ARG A 390 -0.47 31.90 -11.94
C ARG A 390 0.75 32.64 -11.39
N THR A 391 1.24 33.60 -12.16
CA THR A 391 2.28 34.53 -11.74
C THR A 391 1.70 35.58 -10.80
N SER A 392 2.15 35.61 -9.54
CA SER A 392 1.82 36.72 -8.64
C SER A 392 2.83 37.84 -8.84
N ILE A 393 2.35 39.06 -9.10
CA ILE A 393 3.20 40.24 -9.34
C ILE A 393 3.97 40.67 -8.07
N LEU A 394 3.42 40.35 -6.88
CA LEU A 394 3.95 40.79 -5.59
C LEU A 394 4.44 39.65 -4.69
N HIS A 395 4.33 38.38 -5.12
CA HIS A 395 4.75 37.20 -4.33
C HIS A 395 4.10 37.03 -2.93
N LEU A 396 3.07 37.83 -2.61
CA LEU A 396 2.44 37.87 -1.28
C LEU A 396 1.43 36.73 -1.01
N GLN A 397 1.20 35.82 -1.96
CA GLN A 397 0.20 34.74 -1.82
C GLN A 397 0.75 33.39 -2.30
N PRO A 398 0.31 32.26 -1.70
CA PRO A 398 0.57 30.93 -2.23
C PRO A 398 0.20 30.84 -3.71
N ARG A 399 1.13 30.39 -4.56
CA ARG A 399 0.92 30.37 -6.01
C ARG A 399 -0.21 29.39 -6.37
N GLN A 400 -1.16 29.87 -7.17
CA GLN A 400 -2.28 29.07 -7.65
C GLN A 400 -1.87 28.27 -8.89
N MET A 401 -2.03 26.97 -8.80
CA MET A 401 -1.82 25.98 -9.85
C MET A 401 -3.17 25.51 -10.36
N THR A 402 -3.34 25.52 -11.68
CA THR A 402 -4.51 24.97 -12.35
C THR A 402 -4.07 23.80 -13.22
N LEU A 403 -4.76 22.69 -13.07
CA LEU A 403 -4.54 21.45 -13.80
C LEU A 403 -5.72 21.23 -14.74
N SER A 404 -5.46 20.91 -15.99
CA SER A 404 -6.47 20.35 -16.88
C SER A 404 -6.00 19.01 -17.40
N ILE A 405 -6.72 17.94 -17.08
CA ILE A 405 -6.39 16.57 -17.46
C ILE A 405 -7.48 16.03 -18.38
N VAL A 406 -7.09 15.25 -19.39
CA VAL A 406 -8.02 14.56 -20.29
C VAL A 406 -8.18 13.13 -19.80
N GLY A 407 -9.41 12.70 -19.54
CA GLY A 407 -9.72 11.33 -19.16
C GLY A 407 -9.29 10.34 -20.25
N ASP A 408 -9.02 9.10 -19.84
CA ASP A 408 -8.59 8.01 -20.72
C ASP A 408 -9.68 7.62 -21.77
N GLY A 409 -10.92 8.04 -21.56
CA GLY A 409 -12.03 7.84 -22.49
C GLY A 409 -12.74 6.50 -22.28
N GLN A 410 -12.45 5.81 -21.18
CA GLN A 410 -13.43 4.86 -20.66
C GLN A 410 -14.66 5.69 -20.28
N SER A 411 -15.76 5.52 -21.02
CA SER A 411 -17.04 6.08 -20.63
C SER A 411 -17.33 5.57 -19.22
N ILE A 412 -17.24 6.44 -18.22
CA ILE A 412 -18.14 6.32 -17.09
C ILE A 412 -19.51 6.34 -17.77
N GLU A 413 -20.19 5.20 -17.82
CA GLU A 413 -21.61 5.18 -18.18
C GLU A 413 -22.25 6.32 -17.40
N ASP A 414 -22.96 7.17 -18.12
CA ASP A 414 -23.45 8.49 -17.71
C ASP A 414 -24.50 8.37 -16.58
N ASP A 415 -24.10 7.90 -15.40
CA ASP A 415 -24.87 7.90 -14.18
C ASP A 415 -24.56 9.20 -13.43
N SER A 416 -24.98 10.31 -14.04
CA SER A 416 -25.27 11.52 -13.29
C SER A 416 -26.50 11.21 -12.41
N PRO A 417 -26.37 11.17 -11.07
CA PRO A 417 -27.47 10.72 -10.23
C PRO A 417 -28.55 11.80 -10.22
N THR A 418 -29.75 11.46 -10.66
CA THR A 418 -30.94 12.20 -10.21
C THR A 418 -30.98 12.12 -8.68
N PRO A 419 -31.51 13.13 -7.96
CA PRO A 419 -31.49 13.19 -6.48
C PRO A 419 -32.12 11.98 -5.77
N LYS A 420 -32.79 11.09 -6.50
CA LYS A 420 -33.37 9.82 -6.02
C LYS A 420 -32.43 8.61 -6.16
N GLN A 421 -31.33 8.69 -6.91
CA GLN A 421 -30.36 7.60 -7.09
C GLN A 421 -29.10 7.71 -6.20
N LEU A 422 -28.84 8.88 -5.61
CA LEU A 422 -27.81 9.08 -4.58
C LEU A 422 -28.04 8.27 -3.29
N GLN A 423 -29.24 7.74 -3.08
CA GLN A 423 -29.55 6.80 -1.99
C GLN A 423 -29.34 5.33 -2.36
N ARG A 424 -29.15 4.99 -3.65
CA ARG A 424 -29.15 3.60 -4.12
C ARG A 424 -27.80 3.09 -4.65
N ARG A 425 -26.80 3.97 -4.80
CA ARG A 425 -25.44 3.65 -5.28
C ARG A 425 -24.37 3.48 -4.18
N ARG A 426 -24.76 3.45 -2.89
CA ARG A 426 -23.85 3.06 -1.78
C ARG A 426 -23.69 1.54 -1.64
N SER A 427 -24.51 0.76 -2.34
CA SER A 427 -24.38 -0.68 -2.45
C SER A 427 -23.86 -1.01 -3.86
N CYS A 428 -22.98 -2.01 -3.95
CA CYS A 428 -22.46 -2.64 -5.17
C CYS A 428 -21.13 -2.06 -5.73
N SER A 429 -20.02 -2.36 -5.05
CA SER A 429 -18.72 -2.61 -5.72
C SER A 429 -17.87 -3.56 -4.88
N VAL A 430 -18.22 -4.85 -4.86
CA VAL A 430 -17.30 -5.92 -4.43
C VAL A 430 -17.47 -7.08 -5.40
N GLY A 431 -16.64 -7.08 -6.44
CA GLY A 431 -16.27 -8.33 -7.10
C GLY A 431 -15.04 -8.86 -6.41
N SER A 432 -15.22 -9.74 -5.43
CA SER A 432 -14.21 -10.70 -4.95
C SER A 432 -14.86 -11.51 -3.83
N SER A 433 -14.60 -12.81 -3.81
CA SER A 433 -15.04 -13.80 -2.82
C SER A 433 -15.25 -13.21 -1.42
N ASN A 434 -16.46 -13.37 -0.86
CA ASN A 434 -16.75 -12.96 0.51
C ASN A 434 -15.69 -13.52 1.47
N PRO A 435 -14.92 -12.66 2.18
CA PRO A 435 -13.94 -13.15 3.13
C PRO A 435 -14.68 -13.91 4.24
N LYS A 436 -14.32 -15.18 4.47
CA LYS A 436 -14.85 -15.94 5.61
C LYS A 436 -14.27 -15.35 6.90
N ILE A 437 -15.05 -14.50 7.56
CA ILE A 437 -14.67 -13.85 8.81
C ILE A 437 -14.91 -14.83 9.96
N ALA A 438 -13.84 -15.28 10.61
CA ALA A 438 -13.93 -16.04 11.85
C ALA A 438 -13.79 -15.08 13.07
N VAL A 439 -14.80 -15.04 13.93
CA VAL A 439 -14.79 -14.25 15.18
C VAL A 439 -14.82 -15.21 16.37
N SER A 440 -13.79 -15.20 17.22
CA SER A 440 -13.82 -15.89 18.52
C SER A 440 -13.63 -14.91 19.70
N ARG A 441 -14.25 -15.23 20.84
CA ARG A 441 -14.18 -14.45 22.09
C ARG A 441 -13.28 -15.17 23.08
N VAL A 442 -12.64 -14.41 23.97
CA VAL A 442 -12.07 -14.91 25.23
C VAL A 442 -13.24 -15.18 26.17
N VAL A 443 -13.45 -16.43 26.57
CA VAL A 443 -14.31 -16.77 27.71
C VAL A 443 -13.38 -16.86 28.91
N GLU A 444 -13.46 -15.88 29.81
CA GLU A 444 -12.92 -16.05 31.15
C GLU A 444 -13.90 -16.94 31.93
N ASP A 445 -13.49 -18.17 32.22
CA ASP A 445 -14.18 -19.02 33.18
C ASP A 445 -14.05 -18.41 34.58
N SER A 446 -15.07 -17.66 35.00
CA SER A 446 -15.28 -17.31 36.40
C SER A 446 -16.74 -17.54 36.76
N LYS A 447 -16.95 -18.56 37.59
CA LYS A 447 -18.24 -18.88 38.23
C LYS A 447 -18.61 -17.74 39.19
N VAL A 448 -19.70 -17.02 38.93
CA VAL A 448 -20.52 -16.38 39.96
C VAL A 448 -21.99 -16.47 39.57
N SER A 449 -22.80 -16.91 40.53
CA SER A 449 -24.23 -17.19 40.46
C SER A 449 -25.11 -15.94 40.61
N GLU A 450 -26.18 -15.94 39.80
CA GLU A 450 -27.54 -15.37 39.95
C GLU A 450 -27.80 -14.09 40.76
N THR A 451 -28.56 -13.15 40.17
CA THR A 451 -29.98 -12.90 40.53
C THR A 451 -30.66 -11.87 39.59
N PHE A 452 -31.98 -12.07 39.42
CA PHE A 452 -32.93 -11.37 38.56
C PHE A 452 -33.15 -9.88 38.86
N ALA A 453 -33.53 -9.09 37.84
CA ALA A 453 -34.71 -8.19 37.90
C ALA A 453 -35.09 -7.62 36.51
N HIS A 454 -36.37 -7.73 36.19
CA HIS A 454 -37.06 -7.09 35.06
C HIS A 454 -37.30 -5.59 35.32
N SER A 455 -37.24 -4.75 34.27
CA SER A 455 -38.25 -3.69 34.01
C SER A 455 -37.92 -2.86 32.75
N LEU A 456 -38.89 -2.77 31.83
CA LEU A 456 -39.05 -1.66 30.86
C LEU A 456 -39.66 -0.43 31.59
N PRO A 457 -39.42 0.81 31.12
CA PRO A 457 -40.47 1.56 30.41
C PRO A 457 -39.92 2.44 29.25
N SER A 458 -40.52 2.43 28.05
CA SER A 458 -41.62 3.30 27.54
C SER A 458 -41.38 4.82 27.55
N SER A 459 -41.43 5.41 26.34
CA SER A 459 -41.34 6.82 26.00
C SER A 459 -42.47 7.69 26.60
N PRO A 460 -42.33 9.03 26.54
CA PRO A 460 -43.49 9.92 26.45
C PRO A 460 -43.56 10.69 25.12
N VAL A 461 -44.82 10.88 24.69
CA VAL A 461 -45.28 11.62 23.52
C VAL A 461 -45.90 12.95 23.96
N ALA A 462 -45.57 14.01 23.19
CA ALA A 462 -46.31 15.24 22.85
C ALA A 462 -47.05 16.11 23.90
N ALA A 463 -46.91 17.43 23.71
CA ALA A 463 -47.97 18.39 23.97
C ALA A 463 -48.05 19.44 22.83
N LYS A 464 -49.25 19.60 22.27
CA LYS A 464 -49.66 20.68 21.33
C LYS A 464 -50.23 21.87 22.12
N LYS A 465 -50.11 23.09 21.57
CA LYS A 465 -51.13 24.15 21.72
C LYS A 465 -51.19 25.06 20.48
N LYS A 466 -52.41 25.43 20.10
CA LYS A 466 -52.87 26.22 18.93
C LYS A 466 -53.30 27.64 19.36
N SER A 467 -53.26 28.60 18.42
CA SER A 467 -54.29 29.63 18.06
C SER A 467 -53.66 30.61 17.06
N GLY A 468 -54.14 30.87 15.82
CA GLY A 468 -55.43 31.42 15.34
C GLY A 468 -55.28 32.96 15.18
N LEU A 469 -55.34 33.64 14.01
CA LEU A 469 -56.45 33.98 13.09
C LEU A 469 -55.91 34.94 11.98
N SER A 470 -56.14 34.71 10.66
CA SER A 470 -57.02 35.45 9.69
C SER A 470 -56.92 37.00 9.65
N SER A 471 -56.91 37.80 8.56
CA SER A 471 -57.13 37.70 7.09
C SER A 471 -56.89 39.13 6.44
N PRO A 472 -57.44 39.59 5.28
CA PRO A 472 -56.81 39.62 3.93
C PRO A 472 -56.95 40.96 3.08
N ILE A 473 -56.57 40.93 1.77
CA ILE A 473 -57.04 41.75 0.60
C ILE A 473 -56.36 43.11 0.22
N ARG A 474 -55.77 43.17 -1.00
CA ARG A 474 -56.04 44.07 -2.19
C ARG A 474 -54.93 43.86 -3.25
N LYS A 475 -55.15 43.29 -4.46
CA LYS A 475 -55.83 43.71 -5.71
C LYS A 475 -55.20 44.89 -6.51
N ARG A 476 -54.98 44.59 -7.82
CA ARG A 476 -54.89 45.41 -9.07
C ARG A 476 -53.47 45.69 -9.62
N LEU A 477 -53.10 45.12 -10.77
CA LEU A 477 -53.50 45.39 -12.19
C LEU A 477 -52.81 46.62 -12.78
N MET A 478 -51.94 46.40 -13.78
CA MET A 478 -51.95 47.14 -15.05
C MET A 478 -51.48 46.21 -16.19
N ASN A 479 -52.37 46.03 -17.15
CA ASN A 479 -52.07 45.60 -18.52
C ASN A 479 -51.63 46.84 -19.32
N SER A 480 -50.70 46.71 -20.25
CA SER A 480 -51.02 46.87 -21.68
C SER A 480 -49.84 46.50 -22.59
N PRO A 481 -50.13 46.03 -23.82
CA PRO A 481 -49.17 45.45 -24.76
C PRO A 481 -48.57 46.54 -25.68
N LEU A 482 -47.64 46.15 -26.56
CA LEU A 482 -47.62 46.46 -28.01
C LEU A 482 -46.22 46.21 -28.62
N PHE A 483 -46.22 45.36 -29.65
CA PHE A 483 -45.34 45.30 -30.83
C PHE A 483 -43.80 45.29 -30.69
N PHE A 484 -43.17 44.17 -31.09
CA PHE A 484 -42.58 44.03 -32.44
C PHE A 484 -42.40 42.55 -32.80
N ARG A 485 -43.17 42.13 -33.80
CA ARG A 485 -43.04 40.87 -34.53
C ARG A 485 -41.85 41.01 -35.49
N LYS A 486 -40.73 40.36 -35.21
CA LYS A 486 -39.65 40.09 -36.17
C LYS A 486 -39.56 38.57 -36.32
N VAL A 487 -40.27 38.04 -37.32
CA VAL A 487 -39.67 37.45 -38.53
C VAL A 487 -38.80 36.25 -38.17
N LEU A 488 -39.37 35.06 -38.36
CA LEU A 488 -38.61 33.82 -38.49
C LEU A 488 -37.49 34.08 -39.50
N ARG A 489 -36.25 34.12 -39.01
CA ARG A 489 -35.10 33.87 -39.86
C ARG A 489 -35.08 32.36 -40.05
N THR A 490 -35.48 31.96 -41.25
CA THR A 490 -35.23 30.66 -41.84
C THR A 490 -33.85 30.16 -41.42
N GLN A 491 -33.84 28.94 -40.88
CA GLN A 491 -32.64 28.12 -40.78
C GLN A 491 -31.96 28.16 -42.16
N ILE A 492 -30.74 28.69 -42.21
CA ILE A 492 -29.87 28.48 -43.36
C ILE A 492 -29.47 27.01 -43.25
N GLU A 493 -30.12 26.15 -44.03
CA GLU A 493 -29.59 24.82 -44.30
C GLU A 493 -28.14 24.99 -44.79
N PRO A 494 -27.17 24.23 -44.26
CA PRO A 494 -25.86 24.20 -44.85
C PRO A 494 -25.99 23.60 -46.25
N ASP A 495 -25.62 24.40 -47.24
CA ASP A 495 -25.62 24.01 -48.65
C ASP A 495 -24.65 22.82 -48.83
N PHE A 496 -25.20 21.60 -48.88
CA PHE A 496 -24.42 20.39 -49.16
C PHE A 496 -24.19 20.28 -50.66
N GLN A 497 -23.38 21.19 -51.20
CA GLN A 497 -23.15 21.26 -52.65
C GLN A 497 -22.31 20.10 -53.21
N ASN A 498 -21.71 19.22 -52.38
CA ASN A 498 -20.93 18.07 -52.86
C ASN A 498 -21.01 16.87 -51.90
N LEU A 499 -20.99 15.64 -52.47
CA LEU A 499 -21.00 14.37 -51.72
C LEU A 499 -19.82 14.28 -50.73
N GLU A 500 -18.69 14.90 -51.07
CA GLU A 500 -17.50 14.98 -50.22
C GLU A 500 -17.71 15.84 -48.96
N THR A 501 -18.45 16.95 -49.03
CA THR A 501 -18.72 17.80 -47.87
C THR A 501 -19.71 17.15 -46.92
N PHE A 502 -20.71 16.42 -47.45
CA PHE A 502 -21.60 15.59 -46.64
C PHE A 502 -20.85 14.45 -45.95
N GLN A 503 -20.02 13.70 -46.67
CA GLN A 503 -19.17 12.65 -46.08
C GLN A 503 -18.18 13.20 -45.06
N LYS A 504 -17.50 14.32 -45.33
CA LYS A 504 -16.61 14.98 -44.37
C LYS A 504 -17.36 15.45 -43.12
N SER A 505 -18.59 15.97 -43.25
CA SER A 505 -19.41 16.39 -42.10
C SER A 505 -19.94 15.20 -41.29
N GLN A 506 -20.33 14.11 -41.95
CA GLN A 506 -20.75 12.86 -41.31
C GLN A 506 -19.58 12.21 -40.59
N ILE A 507 -18.40 12.14 -41.21
CA ILE A 507 -17.16 11.63 -40.57
C ILE A 507 -16.74 12.53 -39.42
N LYS A 508 -16.80 13.86 -39.57
CA LYS A 508 -16.48 14.81 -38.49
C LYS A 508 -17.45 14.69 -37.32
N ASN A 509 -18.74 14.54 -37.56
CA ASN A 509 -19.74 14.30 -36.52
C ASN A 509 -19.61 12.91 -35.89
N LYS A 510 -19.25 11.87 -36.67
CA LYS A 510 -18.99 10.51 -36.15
C LYS A 510 -17.70 10.45 -35.33
N ILE A 511 -16.69 11.25 -35.70
CA ILE A 511 -15.46 11.46 -34.92
C ILE A 511 -15.73 12.29 -33.66
N GLU A 512 -16.51 13.38 -33.76
CA GLU A 512 -16.91 14.22 -32.61
C GLU A 512 -17.83 13.48 -31.63
N MET A 513 -18.65 12.53 -32.09
CA MET A 513 -19.49 11.70 -31.22
C MET A 513 -18.75 10.48 -30.64
N CYS A 514 -17.67 9.99 -31.27
CA CYS A 514 -16.82 8.92 -30.72
C CYS A 514 -15.68 9.40 -29.79
N THR A 515 -15.44 10.72 -29.61
CA THR A 515 -14.28 11.21 -28.84
C THR A 515 -14.53 12.44 -27.97
N LYS A 516 -15.66 12.56 -27.27
CA LYS A 516 -15.73 13.48 -26.12
C LYS A 516 -15.12 12.82 -24.89
N ARG A 517 -13.78 12.72 -24.86
CA ARG A 517 -13.06 12.39 -23.63
C ARG A 517 -13.31 13.50 -22.61
N GLN A 518 -13.75 13.13 -21.41
CA GLN A 518 -14.06 14.08 -20.35
C GLN A 518 -12.81 14.86 -19.95
N GLN A 519 -12.92 16.18 -19.89
CA GLN A 519 -11.84 17.05 -19.44
C GLN A 519 -12.08 17.45 -17.98
N PHE A 520 -11.10 17.20 -17.13
CA PHE A 520 -11.12 17.51 -15.71
C PHE A 520 -10.30 18.77 -15.45
N VAL A 521 -10.88 19.78 -14.83
CA VAL A 521 -10.18 21.00 -14.42
C VAL A 521 -10.13 21.04 -12.90
N MET A 522 -8.92 21.13 -12.35
CA MET A 522 -8.64 21.05 -10.92
C MET A 522 -7.70 22.18 -10.51
N GLN A 523 -7.67 22.48 -9.21
CA GLN A 523 -6.78 23.47 -8.63
C GLN A 523 -6.06 22.89 -7.42
N ASN A 524 -4.90 23.44 -7.10
CA ASN A 524 -4.24 23.08 -5.86
C ASN A 524 -5.05 23.58 -4.65
N LYS A 525 -5.09 22.76 -3.60
CA LYS A 525 -5.67 23.12 -2.32
C LYS A 525 -4.93 24.30 -1.70
N ALA A 526 -5.68 25.28 -1.20
CA ALA A 526 -5.10 26.38 -0.44
C ALA A 526 -4.61 25.87 0.93
N PRO A 527 -3.40 26.27 1.38
CA PRO A 527 -2.90 25.89 2.69
C PRO A 527 -3.74 26.54 3.79
N ILE A 528 -3.81 25.89 4.94
CA ILE A 528 -4.54 26.36 6.11
C ILE A 528 -3.54 27.01 7.07
N TRP A 529 -3.93 28.14 7.66
CA TRP A 529 -3.14 28.78 8.70
C TRP A 529 -3.17 27.94 9.98
N ASN A 530 -1.99 27.60 10.50
CA ASN A 530 -1.86 26.93 11.79
C ASN A 530 -1.44 27.96 12.85
N ASP A 531 -2.32 28.22 13.81
CA ASP A 531 -2.08 29.19 14.90
C ASP A 531 -0.94 28.77 15.84
N LEU A 532 -0.66 27.48 16.00
CA LEU A 532 0.40 27.01 16.90
C LEU A 532 1.79 27.21 16.28
N THR A 533 1.92 26.92 14.99
CA THR A 533 3.21 27.04 14.27
C THR A 533 3.38 28.39 13.58
N GLN A 534 2.32 29.20 13.47
CA GLN A 534 2.29 30.48 12.75
C GLN A 534 2.70 30.32 11.27
N VAL A 535 2.35 29.19 10.65
CA VAL A 535 2.71 28.84 9.27
C VAL A 535 1.49 28.33 8.51
N TYR A 536 1.41 28.69 7.22
CA TYR A 536 0.47 28.08 6.29
C TYR A 536 0.94 26.66 5.91
N GLN A 537 0.12 25.66 6.25
CA GLN A 537 0.48 24.26 6.06
C GLN A 537 -0.66 23.46 5.41
N LEU A 538 -0.28 22.35 4.79
CA LEU A 538 -1.18 21.30 4.32
C LEU A 538 -0.89 20.02 5.11
N ASP A 539 -1.93 19.29 5.46
CA ASP A 539 -1.77 18.00 6.14
C ASP A 539 -1.53 16.89 5.11
N PHE A 540 -0.30 16.39 5.05
CA PHE A 540 0.11 15.28 4.18
C PHE A 540 0.04 13.92 4.88
N GLY A 541 -0.53 13.81 6.08
CA GLY A 541 -0.67 12.55 6.80
C GLY A 541 0.68 11.86 7.07
N GLY A 542 1.74 12.64 7.26
CA GLY A 542 3.11 12.14 7.45
C GLY A 542 3.83 11.68 6.17
N ARG A 543 3.20 11.74 4.98
CA ARG A 543 3.84 11.36 3.70
C ARG A 543 4.90 12.34 3.23
N VAL A 544 4.77 13.62 3.60
CA VAL A 544 5.71 14.69 3.26
C VAL A 544 6.33 15.18 4.55
N THR A 545 7.66 15.11 4.61
CA THR A 545 8.44 15.38 5.83
C THR A 545 9.30 16.63 5.72
N GLN A 546 9.57 17.11 4.51
CA GLN A 546 10.41 18.28 4.26
C GLN A 546 9.59 19.45 3.74
N GLU A 547 9.82 20.63 4.32
CA GLU A 547 9.22 21.88 3.86
C GLU A 547 9.72 22.26 2.46
N SER A 548 8.79 22.55 1.55
CA SER A 548 9.13 22.99 0.20
C SER A 548 7.95 23.71 -0.43
N ALA A 549 8.24 24.74 -1.23
CA ALA A 549 7.24 25.36 -2.11
C ALA A 549 6.81 24.44 -3.28
N LYS A 550 7.39 23.24 -3.39
CA LYS A 550 6.96 22.16 -4.29
C LYS A 550 5.87 21.27 -3.68
N ASN A 551 5.56 21.43 -2.39
CA ASN A 551 4.56 20.61 -1.72
C ASN A 551 3.16 21.14 -2.06
N PHE A 552 2.32 20.29 -2.65
CA PHE A 552 0.95 20.66 -2.98
C PHE A 552 0.01 19.46 -2.91
N GLN A 553 -1.27 19.78 -2.77
CA GLN A 553 -2.38 18.83 -2.88
C GLN A 553 -3.34 19.35 -3.94
N VAL A 554 -3.99 18.44 -4.66
CA VAL A 554 -5.00 18.77 -5.68
C VAL A 554 -6.32 18.17 -5.22
N GLU A 555 -7.38 18.98 -5.31
CA GLU A 555 -8.74 18.55 -4.99
C GLU A 555 -9.62 18.59 -6.24
N TYR A 556 -10.51 17.60 -6.34
CA TYR A 556 -11.57 17.51 -7.33
C TYR A 556 -12.84 17.08 -6.63
N ASP A 557 -13.93 17.83 -6.80
CA ASP A 557 -15.23 17.60 -6.14
C ASP A 557 -15.13 17.39 -4.61
N GLY A 558 -14.23 18.15 -3.96
CA GLY A 558 -14.01 18.10 -2.51
C GLY A 558 -13.18 16.90 -2.03
N ILE A 559 -12.68 16.06 -2.94
CA ILE A 559 -11.83 14.91 -2.65
C ILE A 559 -10.39 15.26 -3.02
N GLN A 560 -9.44 14.98 -2.11
CA GLN A 560 -8.02 15.04 -2.42
C GLN A 560 -7.70 13.93 -3.44
N VAL A 561 -7.36 14.31 -4.67
CA VAL A 561 -7.11 13.35 -5.77
C VAL A 561 -5.64 13.16 -6.10
N MET A 562 -4.77 14.09 -5.65
CA MET A 562 -3.33 13.99 -5.80
C MET A 562 -2.64 14.74 -4.66
N GLN A 563 -1.51 14.22 -4.18
CA GLN A 563 -0.57 14.94 -3.35
C GLN A 563 0.85 14.69 -3.81
N PHE A 564 1.66 15.75 -3.76
CA PHE A 564 3.07 15.69 -4.11
C PHE A 564 3.87 16.51 -3.11
N GLY A 565 5.01 15.99 -2.65
CA GLY A 565 5.87 16.74 -1.77
C GLY A 565 7.18 16.06 -1.43
N ARG A 566 8.07 16.80 -0.79
CA ARG A 566 9.44 16.36 -0.52
C ARG A 566 9.53 15.45 0.71
N ILE A 567 10.17 14.29 0.54
CA ILE A 567 10.52 13.37 1.65
C ILE A 567 11.98 13.59 2.05
N ASP A 568 12.87 13.71 1.06
CA ASP A 568 14.31 13.85 1.28
C ASP A 568 14.95 14.70 0.16
N ARG A 569 16.28 14.80 0.13
CA ARG A 569 17.03 15.59 -0.86
C ARG A 569 16.65 15.22 -2.29
N ASN A 570 16.55 13.92 -2.58
CA ASN A 570 16.30 13.37 -3.91
C ASN A 570 15.00 12.55 -4.02
N ASN A 571 14.20 12.48 -2.96
CA ASN A 571 12.99 11.65 -2.91
C ASN A 571 11.75 12.50 -2.66
N PHE A 572 10.68 12.22 -3.39
CA PHE A 572 9.41 12.93 -3.30
C PHE A 572 8.25 11.93 -3.20
N ALA A 573 7.30 12.17 -2.33
CA ALA A 573 6.04 11.45 -2.29
C ALA A 573 5.17 11.90 -3.47
N LEU A 574 4.52 10.95 -4.15
CA LEU A 574 3.51 11.21 -5.16
C LEU A 574 2.37 10.20 -4.97
N ASP A 575 1.27 10.64 -4.38
CA ASP A 575 0.09 9.79 -4.22
C ASP A 575 -1.05 10.35 -5.07
N PHE A 576 -1.76 9.49 -5.81
CA PHE A 576 -2.80 9.93 -6.73
C PHE A 576 -3.89 8.86 -6.92
N GLN A 577 -5.05 9.30 -7.38
CA GLN A 577 -6.19 8.45 -7.72
C GLN A 577 -6.92 9.03 -8.93
N HIS A 578 -8.04 8.40 -9.32
CA HIS A 578 -8.93 8.96 -10.32
C HIS A 578 -9.23 10.46 -10.08
N PRO A 579 -9.08 11.33 -11.09
CA PRO A 579 -9.04 11.03 -12.53
C PRO A 579 -7.64 10.91 -13.17
N PHE A 580 -6.56 10.84 -12.39
CA PHE A 580 -5.21 10.78 -12.94
C PHE A 580 -4.84 9.36 -13.39
N SER A 581 -4.09 9.23 -14.49
CA SER A 581 -3.22 8.07 -14.74
C SER A 581 -1.82 8.29 -14.16
N ALA A 582 -1.02 7.22 -14.05
CA ALA A 582 0.35 7.33 -13.54
C ALA A 582 1.22 8.24 -14.43
N VAL A 583 1.05 8.17 -15.75
CA VAL A 583 1.74 9.05 -16.71
C VAL A 583 1.39 10.51 -16.47
N GLN A 584 0.11 10.82 -16.25
CA GLN A 584 -0.35 12.18 -15.99
C GLN A 584 0.16 12.70 -14.64
N ALA A 585 0.01 11.92 -13.57
CA ALA A 585 0.49 12.30 -12.24
C ALA A 585 2.01 12.53 -12.24
N PHE A 586 2.77 11.64 -12.89
CA PHE A 586 4.21 11.79 -13.00
C PHE A 586 4.62 13.02 -13.81
N ALA A 587 3.95 13.29 -14.92
CA ALA A 587 4.18 14.49 -15.73
C ALA A 587 3.93 15.79 -14.94
N VAL A 588 2.88 15.83 -14.11
CA VAL A 588 2.60 16.95 -13.21
C VAL A 588 3.71 17.12 -12.17
N ALA A 589 4.20 16.02 -11.59
CA ALA A 589 5.33 16.04 -10.66
C ALA A 589 6.60 16.60 -11.32
N LEU A 590 6.95 16.14 -12.53
CA LEU A 590 8.10 16.66 -13.30
C LEU A 590 8.00 18.16 -13.59
N ALA A 591 6.79 18.64 -13.92
CA ALA A 591 6.53 20.06 -14.12
C ALA A 591 6.75 20.88 -12.83
N SER A 592 6.30 20.38 -11.69
CA SER A 592 6.49 21.04 -10.38
C SER A 592 7.96 21.06 -9.93
N VAL A 593 8.69 19.95 -10.08
CA VAL A 593 10.09 19.84 -9.65
C VAL A 593 11.00 20.85 -10.37
N THR A 594 10.66 21.21 -11.60
CA THR A 594 11.48 22.05 -12.47
C THR A 594 11.07 23.50 -12.53
N GLN A 595 9.93 23.82 -11.94
CA GLN A 595 9.50 25.19 -11.76
C GLN A 595 10.51 25.92 -10.86
N ARG A 596 11.17 26.94 -11.43
CA ARG A 596 12.00 27.86 -10.66
C ARG A 596 11.08 28.78 -9.87
N LEU A 597 10.84 28.41 -8.62
CA LEU A 597 10.26 29.28 -7.61
C LEU A 597 11.31 30.36 -7.31
N LYS A 598 11.26 31.46 -8.06
CA LYS A 598 11.88 32.72 -7.65
C LYS A 598 10.90 33.51 -6.79
#